data_AF-A0A380BQL3-F1
#
_entry.id   AF-A0A380BQL3-F1
#
_cell.length_a   1.000
_cell.length_b   1.000
_cell.length_c   1.000
_cell.angle_alpha   90.00
_cell.angle_beta   90.00
_cell.angle_gamma   90.00
#
_symmetry.space_group_name_H-M   'P 1'
#
loop_
_entity.id
_entity.type
_entity.pdbx_description
1 polymer ?
#
loop_
_entity_poly.entity_id
_entity_poly.type
_entity_poly.pdbx_seq_one_letter_code
_entity_poly.pdbx_strand_id
1 'polypeptide(L)'
;MKLVRFEFDCASQQPWYGHLCNQYLNYDKLNITVALLPLKSAAKQSTAAALEHNHQAPRILWRYILEAEGSQSELEQLADEIAGDFLLSTSLLDSRILLAEERLGAATPLALADVLPNSTTRPSLAFCQYCQPRLGDNQHPDFANIRLPCPHCLGEEAVLAEPELCALQPSDIRAMAEQLLEGKSLTLTDSGNRRLKLSRKQDDMPQGIPSGQTLICCNPNSLNAHFLLTDAEVLALSSMEKPALQLRPCSQHPRLTQPLYSVAFADSRLLLIICEYLRIKGCDYLFAVELSQPSRVELCWIAGHYLPLYAHQARLSKASSGHALPETLHDEARFGKSVATVQSLGIPKEPQIVLRAATENDANIWQVATDHGAECAFNALLAEFSGIKKAALLYFSGSNPSQIRYLDKDGKQECFFELTQLPASGYEIVHALEQSPQRTVVQKFKSQFPECYNRLLDFGSQQPSAFPGLDALWAVIAIISGLGQQGQSATELKDAFIAAAMSYKGANAPRIDYPLAKGEAVRGLNWCKTLGTVMSFRLAGDTDAAKLCFAAQDSLADYLANWVEHLDLSVGIDCVFLAGSAMANPVLSKRIAIRIGKNFPLAASQLLDLDGALLAAGALWLRQRRR
;
A
#
# COMPACT_ATOMS: atom_id res chain seq x y z
N MET A 1 13.93 -26.55 34.59
CA MET A 1 13.78 -26.24 33.16
C MET A 1 13.29 -24.80 33.05
N LYS A 2 13.56 -24.11 31.95
CA LYS A 2 13.07 -22.74 31.73
C LYS A 2 11.91 -22.80 30.75
N LEU A 3 10.84 -22.07 31.01
CA LEU A 3 9.79 -21.82 30.04
C LEU A 3 10.13 -20.53 29.28
N VAL A 4 10.28 -20.63 27.97
CA VAL A 4 10.56 -19.49 27.09
C VAL A 4 9.38 -19.29 26.15
N ARG A 5 9.01 -18.04 25.94
CA ARG A 5 7.94 -17.58 25.06
C ARG A 5 8.52 -16.76 23.91
N PHE A 6 8.19 -17.17 22.69
CA PHE A 6 8.42 -16.42 21.46
C PHE A 6 7.12 -15.71 21.09
N GLU A 7 7.17 -14.39 20.94
CA GLU A 7 6.01 -13.58 20.59
C GLU A 7 6.25 -12.84 19.28
N PHE A 8 5.29 -12.90 18.35
CA PHE A 8 5.28 -12.15 17.10
C PHE A 8 3.99 -11.33 17.01
N ASP A 9 4.11 -9.99 17.07
CA ASP A 9 3.00 -9.06 17.01
C ASP A 9 2.81 -8.58 15.56
N CYS A 10 1.65 -8.90 14.97
CA CYS A 10 1.32 -8.54 13.60
C CYS A 10 0.15 -7.53 13.52
N ALA A 11 0.18 -6.67 12.50
CA ALA A 11 -0.91 -5.73 12.19
C ALA A 11 -2.18 -6.45 11.71
N SER A 12 -2.04 -7.62 11.11
CA SER A 12 -3.13 -8.49 10.64
C SER A 12 -2.72 -9.95 10.82
N GLN A 13 -3.69 -10.86 10.86
CA GLN A 13 -3.38 -12.29 10.97
C GLN A 13 -2.58 -12.76 9.76
N GLN A 14 -1.50 -13.48 10.01
CA GLN A 14 -0.63 -14.09 9.02
C GLN A 14 -0.87 -15.62 8.96
N PRO A 15 -1.58 -16.14 7.93
CA PRO A 15 -1.86 -17.58 7.83
C PRO A 15 -0.59 -18.44 7.92
N TRP A 16 0.51 -17.95 7.35
CA TRP A 16 1.79 -18.63 7.35
C TRP A 16 2.40 -18.77 8.75
N TYR A 17 2.32 -17.74 9.60
CA TYR A 17 2.80 -17.85 10.98
C TYR A 17 1.97 -18.83 11.78
N GLY A 18 0.65 -18.86 11.56
CA GLY A 18 -0.22 -19.88 12.15
C GLY A 18 0.15 -21.29 11.70
N HIS A 19 0.49 -21.46 10.41
CA HIS A 19 0.97 -22.73 9.87
C HIS A 19 2.28 -23.17 10.53
N LEU A 20 3.28 -22.28 10.64
CA LEU A 20 4.54 -22.56 11.32
C LEU A 20 4.32 -22.95 12.78
N CYS A 21 3.52 -22.18 13.53
CA CYS A 21 3.15 -22.54 14.91
C CYS A 21 2.61 -23.98 14.99
N ASN A 22 1.71 -24.36 14.08
CA ASN A 22 1.15 -25.71 14.03
C ASN A 22 2.18 -26.78 13.66
N GLN A 23 3.19 -26.45 12.82
CA GLN A 23 4.29 -27.37 12.53
C GLN A 23 5.13 -27.63 13.79
N TYR A 24 5.47 -26.58 14.53
CA TYR A 24 6.27 -26.67 15.76
C TYR A 24 5.56 -27.41 16.91
N LEU A 25 4.23 -27.59 16.89
CA LEU A 25 3.57 -28.49 17.85
C LEU A 25 4.08 -29.94 17.79
N ASN A 26 4.62 -30.36 16.64
CA ASN A 26 5.19 -31.70 16.46
C ASN A 26 6.72 -31.71 16.66
N TYR A 27 7.28 -30.75 17.40
CA TYR A 27 8.71 -30.68 17.64
C TYR A 27 9.17 -31.78 18.62
N ASP A 28 9.82 -32.82 18.10
CA ASP A 28 10.11 -34.06 18.84
C ASP A 28 10.93 -33.88 20.13
N LYS A 29 11.68 -32.78 20.26
CA LYS A 29 12.62 -32.56 21.37
C LYS A 29 12.02 -31.84 22.58
N LEU A 30 10.96 -31.04 22.39
CA LEU A 30 10.45 -30.14 23.43
C LEU A 30 8.92 -30.15 23.46
N ASN A 31 8.35 -29.94 24.65
CA ASN A 31 6.91 -29.74 24.77
C ASN A 31 6.56 -28.29 24.39
N ILE A 32 5.95 -28.14 23.21
CA ILE A 32 5.57 -26.86 22.63
C ILE A 32 4.06 -26.62 22.78
N THR A 33 3.69 -25.41 23.19
CA THR A 33 2.32 -24.90 23.13
C THR A 33 2.25 -23.65 22.26
N VAL A 34 1.10 -23.42 21.64
CA VAL A 34 0.87 -22.28 20.74
C VAL A 34 -0.39 -21.51 21.09
N ALA A 35 -0.41 -20.22 20.77
CA ALA A 35 -1.58 -19.36 20.92
C ALA A 35 -1.62 -18.29 19.81
N LEU A 36 -2.84 -17.85 19.47
CA LEU A 36 -3.08 -16.64 18.69
C LEU A 36 -4.01 -15.75 19.50
N LEU A 37 -3.52 -14.59 19.95
CA LEU A 37 -4.27 -13.67 20.80
C LEU A 37 -4.52 -12.34 20.09
N PRO A 38 -5.77 -11.88 20.00
CA PRO A 38 -6.07 -10.50 19.64
C PRO A 38 -5.78 -9.59 20.83
N LEU A 39 -4.82 -8.68 20.66
CA LEU A 39 -4.49 -7.67 21.64
C LEU A 39 -5.10 -6.35 21.20
N LYS A 40 -5.96 -5.78 22.04
CA LYS A 40 -6.34 -4.39 21.87
C LYS A 40 -5.12 -3.55 22.23
N SER A 41 -4.56 -2.83 21.27
CA SER A 41 -3.53 -1.85 21.62
C SER A 41 -4.17 -0.84 22.56
N ALA A 42 -3.85 -0.90 23.85
CA ALA A 42 -4.09 0.24 24.71
C ALA A 42 -3.27 1.39 24.13
N ALA A 43 -3.83 2.60 24.05
CA ALA A 43 -3.10 3.80 23.65
C ALA A 43 -1.94 4.17 24.61
N LYS A 44 -1.50 3.24 25.47
CA LYS A 44 -0.51 3.41 26.52
C LYS A 44 0.34 2.14 26.70
N GLN A 45 1.64 2.33 26.48
CA GLN A 45 2.82 1.64 27.06
C GLN A 45 3.58 0.56 26.25
N SER A 46 4.91 0.73 26.34
CA SER A 46 6.06 -0.15 26.01
C SER A 46 6.46 -0.22 24.51
N THR A 47 7.73 -0.15 24.10
CA THR A 47 9.05 -0.11 24.76
C THR A 47 10.10 0.47 23.79
N ALA A 48 11.11 1.15 24.36
CA ALA A 48 12.47 1.54 23.89
C ALA A 48 12.85 1.84 22.41
N ALA A 49 12.15 1.38 21.37
CA ALA A 49 12.40 1.77 19.98
C ALA A 49 11.57 2.99 19.52
N ALA A 50 10.90 3.65 20.46
CA ALA A 50 9.96 4.77 20.26
C ALA A 50 10.65 6.13 20.03
N LEU A 51 11.66 6.19 19.17
CA LEU A 51 12.17 7.44 18.60
C LEU A 51 11.37 7.75 17.33
N GLU A 52 10.18 8.35 17.52
CA GLU A 52 9.36 9.15 16.57
C GLU A 52 7.86 9.00 16.91
N HIS A 53 7.43 9.70 17.97
CA HIS A 53 6.08 9.64 18.55
C HIS A 53 4.94 10.00 17.57
N ASN A 54 4.02 9.05 17.37
CA ASN A 54 2.61 9.30 17.05
C ASN A 54 1.73 8.64 18.12
N HIS A 55 0.65 9.31 18.52
CA HIS A 55 -0.49 8.66 19.16
C HIS A 55 -0.98 7.61 18.16
N GLN A 56 -0.90 6.33 18.50
CA GLN A 56 -1.41 5.27 17.63
C GLN A 56 -2.87 5.02 17.97
N ALA A 57 -3.73 4.98 16.94
CA ALA A 57 -5.13 4.64 17.10
C ALA A 57 -5.31 3.25 17.73
N PRO A 58 -6.46 2.99 18.37
CA PRO A 58 -6.78 1.64 18.83
C PRO A 58 -6.76 0.70 17.62
N ARG A 59 -5.76 -0.16 17.56
CA ARG A 59 -5.61 -1.23 16.57
C ARG A 59 -5.65 -2.57 17.25
N ILE A 60 -6.11 -3.59 16.54
CA ILE A 60 -5.90 -4.96 17.00
C ILE A 60 -4.54 -5.41 16.51
N LEU A 61 -3.75 -5.88 17.44
CA LEU A 61 -2.51 -6.59 17.17
C LEU A 61 -2.78 -8.08 17.31
N TRP A 62 -2.30 -8.86 16.37
CA TRP A 62 -2.41 -10.30 16.38
C TRP A 62 -1.10 -10.88 16.89
N ARG A 63 -1.11 -11.43 18.12
CA ARG A 63 0.08 -12.02 18.73
C ARG A 63 0.09 -13.53 18.50
N TYR A 64 1.06 -13.99 17.72
CA TYR A 64 1.41 -15.41 17.66
C TYR A 64 2.36 -15.74 18.82
N ILE A 65 2.06 -16.81 19.53
CA ILE A 65 2.81 -17.29 20.69
C ILE A 65 3.28 -18.71 20.42
N LEU A 66 4.57 -18.95 20.67
CA LEU A 66 5.21 -20.26 20.76
C LEU A 66 5.87 -20.36 22.13
N GLU A 67 5.55 -21.41 22.89
CA GLU A 67 6.06 -21.61 24.26
C GLU A 67 6.71 -22.97 24.38
N ALA A 68 7.97 -23.00 24.80
CA ALA A 68 8.74 -24.22 24.97
C ALA A 68 9.39 -24.28 26.36
N GLU A 69 9.40 -25.47 26.94
CA GLU A 69 10.07 -25.72 28.22
C GLU A 69 11.20 -26.73 28.02
N GLY A 70 12.42 -26.35 28.41
CA GLY A 70 13.59 -27.20 28.20
C GLY A 70 14.84 -26.73 28.96
N SER A 71 15.96 -27.36 28.64
CA SER A 71 17.29 -26.87 29.02
C SER A 71 17.69 -25.67 28.16
N GLN A 72 18.68 -24.90 28.60
CA GLN A 72 19.12 -23.71 27.88
C GLN A 72 19.60 -24.03 26.45
N SER A 73 20.38 -25.10 26.27
CA SER A 73 20.91 -25.48 24.95
C SER A 73 19.81 -25.89 23.97
N GLU A 74 18.77 -26.59 24.45
CA GLU A 74 17.64 -26.98 23.61
C GLU A 74 16.81 -25.77 23.18
N LEU A 75 16.64 -24.80 24.09
CA LEU A 75 15.88 -23.57 23.84
C LEU A 75 16.65 -22.61 22.91
N GLU A 76 17.97 -22.54 23.02
CA GLU A 76 18.83 -21.78 22.10
C GLU A 76 18.76 -22.39 20.69
N GLN A 77 18.84 -23.72 20.57
CA GLN A 77 18.64 -24.39 19.29
C GLN A 77 17.26 -24.11 18.68
N LEU A 78 16.19 -24.21 19.48
CA LEU A 78 14.84 -23.89 19.01
C LEU A 78 14.73 -22.43 18.57
N ALA A 79 15.36 -21.50 19.28
CA ALA A 79 15.36 -20.09 18.91
C ALA A 79 16.02 -19.84 17.56
N ASP A 80 17.14 -20.50 17.27
CA ASP A 80 17.83 -20.41 15.97
C ASP A 80 16.95 -20.98 14.83
N GLU A 81 16.26 -22.10 15.07
CA GLU A 81 15.35 -22.71 14.08
C GLU A 81 14.13 -21.81 13.81
N ILE A 82 13.50 -21.27 14.86
CA ILE A 82 12.38 -20.31 14.74
C ILE A 82 12.82 -19.04 14.02
N ALA A 83 14.00 -18.49 14.34
CA ALA A 83 14.52 -17.28 13.71
C ALA A 83 14.75 -17.45 12.20
N GLY A 84 15.09 -18.66 11.76
CA GLY A 84 15.08 -18.98 10.34
C GLY A 84 13.66 -19.08 9.77
N ASP A 85 12.79 -19.87 10.40
CA ASP A 85 11.52 -20.28 9.81
C ASP A 85 10.50 -19.15 9.72
N PHE A 86 10.46 -18.30 10.74
CA PHE A 86 9.56 -17.14 10.81
C PHE A 86 10.11 -15.99 9.96
N LEU A 87 9.98 -16.16 8.64
CA LEU A 87 10.30 -15.14 7.66
C LEU A 87 9.61 -13.81 7.98
N LEU A 88 10.29 -12.69 7.72
CA LEU A 88 9.69 -11.37 7.89
C LEU A 88 8.45 -11.22 7.02
N SER A 89 7.33 -10.84 7.66
CA SER A 89 6.11 -10.40 7.00
C SER A 89 6.06 -8.86 7.00
N THR A 90 5.51 -8.27 5.95
CA THR A 90 5.17 -6.83 5.94
C THR A 90 4.16 -6.42 7.01
N SER A 91 3.46 -7.39 7.61
CA SER A 91 2.54 -7.17 8.73
C SER A 91 3.21 -7.37 10.10
N LEU A 92 4.44 -7.87 10.18
CA LEU A 92 5.16 -8.01 11.45
C LEU A 92 5.55 -6.63 11.98
N LEU A 93 5.16 -6.32 13.22
CA LEU A 93 5.43 -5.05 13.88
C LEU A 93 6.51 -5.18 14.96
N ASP A 94 6.49 -6.28 15.70
CA ASP A 94 7.48 -6.56 16.75
C ASP A 94 7.64 -8.06 16.97
N SER A 95 8.82 -8.48 17.42
CA SER A 95 9.12 -9.86 17.76
C SER A 95 10.06 -9.92 18.97
N ARG A 96 9.79 -10.80 19.94
CA ARG A 96 10.59 -10.90 21.16
C ARG A 96 10.58 -12.28 21.78
N ILE A 97 11.63 -12.55 22.56
CA ILE A 97 11.82 -13.77 23.33
C ILE A 97 11.80 -13.39 24.82
N LEU A 98 10.92 -14.02 25.58
CA LEU A 98 10.69 -13.72 27.00
C LEU A 98 10.81 -14.99 27.84
N LEU A 99 11.32 -14.85 29.06
CA LEU A 99 11.13 -15.87 30.09
C LEU A 99 9.68 -15.80 30.57
N ALA A 100 9.00 -16.94 30.63
CA ALA A 100 7.61 -17.00 31.09
C ALA A 100 7.50 -17.83 32.38
N GLU A 101 6.53 -17.46 33.22
CA GLU A 101 6.22 -18.20 34.46
C GLU A 101 5.12 -19.25 34.23
N GLU A 102 4.21 -18.99 33.29
CA GLU A 102 3.09 -19.87 32.94
C GLU A 102 2.84 -19.90 31.43
N ARG A 103 2.17 -20.96 30.96
CA ARG A 103 1.76 -21.12 29.55
C ARG A 103 0.48 -20.37 29.28
N LEU A 104 0.45 -19.59 28.20
CA LEU A 104 -0.76 -18.99 27.65
C LEU A 104 -1.34 -19.82 26.50
N GLY A 105 -0.52 -20.65 25.86
CA GLY A 105 -0.91 -21.48 24.73
C GLY A 105 -1.44 -22.86 25.12
N ALA A 106 -1.82 -23.63 24.09
CA ALA A 106 -2.23 -25.03 24.21
C ALA A 106 -1.50 -25.90 23.18
N ALA A 107 -1.54 -27.23 23.37
CA ALA A 107 -1.06 -28.21 22.38
C ALA A 107 -2.08 -28.45 21.24
N THR A 108 -3.04 -27.55 21.07
CA THR A 108 -4.09 -27.62 20.04
C THR A 108 -3.68 -26.76 18.86
N PRO A 109 -3.73 -27.28 17.61
CA PRO A 109 -3.44 -26.48 16.43
C PRO A 109 -4.33 -25.24 16.33
N LEU A 110 -3.73 -24.12 15.92
CA LEU A 110 -4.42 -22.89 15.59
C LEU A 110 -5.35 -23.09 14.38
N ALA A 111 -6.55 -22.53 14.44
CA ALA A 111 -7.51 -22.56 13.35
C ALA A 111 -7.11 -21.58 12.23
N LEU A 112 -6.73 -22.10 11.06
CA LEU A 112 -6.31 -21.29 9.90
C LEU A 112 -7.46 -20.94 8.94
N ALA A 113 -8.61 -21.62 9.08
CA ALA A 113 -9.74 -21.50 8.16
C ALA A 113 -10.40 -20.11 8.15
N ASP A 114 -10.31 -19.36 9.25
CA ASP A 114 -10.85 -18.00 9.32
C ASP A 114 -9.98 -16.97 8.59
N VAL A 115 -8.71 -17.31 8.31
CA VAL A 115 -7.70 -16.44 7.69
C VAL A 115 -7.58 -16.65 6.18
N LEU A 116 -7.97 -17.82 5.69
CA LEU A 116 -7.93 -18.16 4.26
C LEU A 116 -9.33 -18.06 3.64
N PRO A 117 -9.49 -17.39 2.48
CA PRO A 117 -10.79 -17.25 1.84
C PRO A 117 -11.43 -18.59 1.44
N ASN A 118 -10.62 -19.65 1.20
CA ASN A 118 -11.06 -20.99 0.84
C ASN A 118 -10.48 -22.03 1.83
N SER A 119 -11.35 -22.68 2.61
CA SER A 119 -11.00 -23.47 3.82
C SER A 119 -10.45 -24.88 3.58
N THR A 120 -9.94 -25.19 2.39
CA THR A 120 -9.39 -26.52 2.06
C THR A 120 -7.91 -26.55 1.71
N THR A 121 -7.28 -25.40 1.45
CA THR A 121 -5.87 -25.32 1.04
C THR A 121 -4.98 -24.89 2.19
N ARG A 122 -3.84 -25.57 2.39
CA ARG A 122 -2.82 -25.14 3.35
C ARG A 122 -2.16 -23.85 2.84
N PRO A 123 -1.77 -22.89 3.71
CA PRO A 123 -0.94 -21.77 3.28
C PRO A 123 0.34 -22.29 2.64
N SER A 124 0.72 -21.74 1.48
CA SER A 124 1.97 -22.06 0.78
C SER A 124 2.72 -20.78 0.42
N LEU A 125 4.04 -20.84 0.44
CA LEU A 125 4.90 -19.80 -0.13
C LEU A 125 5.56 -20.34 -1.40
N ALA A 126 5.83 -19.46 -2.38
CA ALA A 126 6.55 -19.86 -3.57
C ALA A 126 7.91 -20.50 -3.24
N PHE A 127 8.63 -19.93 -2.28
CA PHE A 127 9.86 -20.48 -1.73
C PHE A 127 10.11 -19.89 -0.34
N CYS A 128 10.79 -20.64 0.54
CA CYS A 128 11.24 -20.16 1.85
C CYS A 128 12.77 -20.07 1.90
N GLN A 129 13.32 -19.73 3.07
CA GLN A 129 14.75 -19.68 3.34
C GLN A 129 15.50 -21.01 3.07
N TYR A 130 14.84 -22.16 3.13
CA TYR A 130 15.46 -23.45 2.79
C TYR A 130 15.47 -23.73 1.30
N CYS A 131 14.50 -23.19 0.57
CA CYS A 131 14.38 -23.36 -0.88
C CYS A 131 15.30 -22.41 -1.63
N GLN A 132 15.32 -21.13 -1.24
CA GLN A 132 15.99 -20.08 -1.99
C GLN A 132 17.49 -20.36 -2.22
N PRO A 133 18.30 -20.76 -1.22
CA PRO A 133 19.71 -21.09 -1.44
C PRO A 133 19.90 -22.34 -2.30
N ARG A 134 18.92 -23.25 -2.34
CA ARG A 134 19.04 -24.50 -3.10
C ARG A 134 18.71 -24.34 -4.57
N LEU A 135 17.65 -23.59 -4.87
CA LEU A 135 17.13 -23.44 -6.23
C LEU A 135 17.53 -22.10 -6.89
N GLY A 136 17.87 -21.09 -6.09
CA GLY A 136 18.24 -19.74 -6.53
C GLY A 136 19.74 -19.42 -6.46
N ASP A 137 20.58 -20.31 -5.93
CA ASP A 137 22.05 -20.18 -6.00
C ASP A 137 22.58 -20.99 -7.17
N ASN A 138 23.27 -20.34 -8.09
CA ASN A 138 23.83 -20.97 -9.28
C ASN A 138 24.99 -21.94 -9.04
N GLN A 139 25.51 -22.01 -7.80
CA GLN A 139 26.53 -22.98 -7.38
C GLN A 139 25.92 -24.22 -6.72
N HIS A 140 24.63 -24.21 -6.37
CA HIS A 140 24.00 -25.33 -5.68
C HIS A 140 23.61 -26.46 -6.66
N PRO A 141 23.73 -27.74 -6.30
CA PRO A 141 23.36 -28.86 -7.18
C PRO A 141 21.89 -28.87 -7.62
N ASP A 142 20.99 -28.35 -6.77
CA ASP A 142 19.55 -28.21 -7.05
C ASP A 142 19.19 -26.93 -7.83
N PHE A 143 20.18 -26.16 -8.29
CA PHE A 143 19.92 -24.92 -9.02
C PHE A 143 19.00 -25.17 -10.21
N ALA A 144 18.06 -24.25 -10.42
CA ALA A 144 17.03 -24.33 -11.47
C ALA A 144 16.02 -25.50 -11.34
N ASN A 145 16.01 -26.23 -10.21
CA ASN A 145 14.97 -27.22 -9.94
C ASN A 145 13.70 -26.57 -9.35
N ILE A 146 12.81 -26.08 -10.22
CA ILE A 146 11.53 -25.47 -9.82
C ILE A 146 10.61 -26.43 -9.03
N ARG A 147 10.76 -27.75 -9.22
CA ARG A 147 9.96 -28.80 -8.58
C ARG A 147 10.53 -29.28 -7.25
N LEU A 148 11.57 -28.64 -6.73
CA LEU A 148 12.24 -29.04 -5.49
C LEU A 148 11.25 -29.18 -4.33
N PRO A 149 11.02 -30.38 -3.77
CA PRO A 149 10.07 -30.54 -2.67
C PRO A 149 10.52 -29.80 -1.41
N CYS A 150 9.58 -29.17 -0.70
CA CYS A 150 9.85 -28.47 0.53
C CYS A 150 8.72 -28.68 1.55
N PRO A 151 9.00 -29.37 2.68
CA PRO A 151 7.99 -29.62 3.71
C PRO A 151 7.58 -28.35 4.48
N HIS A 152 8.39 -27.29 4.37
CA HIS A 152 8.06 -25.98 4.92
C HIS A 152 7.09 -25.29 3.98
N CYS A 153 7.56 -24.66 2.91
CA CYS A 153 6.74 -23.75 2.10
C CYS A 153 5.71 -24.41 1.16
N LEU A 154 5.87 -25.69 0.83
CA LEU A 154 5.05 -26.40 -0.16
C LEU A 154 4.99 -25.72 -1.54
N GLY A 155 5.95 -24.85 -1.86
CA GLY A 155 5.91 -24.03 -3.09
C GLY A 155 5.97 -24.84 -4.38
N GLU A 156 6.40 -26.10 -4.33
CA GLU A 156 6.36 -27.04 -5.45
C GLU A 156 4.93 -27.42 -5.81
N GLU A 157 3.97 -27.38 -4.88
CA GLU A 157 2.59 -27.77 -5.16
C GLU A 157 1.97 -26.83 -6.20
N ALA A 158 2.25 -25.53 -6.11
CA ALA A 158 1.82 -24.54 -7.11
C ALA A 158 2.47 -24.78 -8.48
N VAL A 159 3.72 -25.26 -8.51
CA VAL A 159 4.42 -25.62 -9.75
C VAL A 159 3.82 -26.88 -10.37
N LEU A 160 3.52 -27.89 -9.56
CA LEU A 160 2.96 -29.17 -9.99
C LEU A 160 1.49 -29.04 -10.45
N ALA A 161 0.75 -28.08 -9.91
CA ALA A 161 -0.61 -27.78 -10.30
C ALA A 161 -0.73 -27.15 -11.71
N GLU A 162 0.34 -26.57 -12.23
CA GLU A 162 0.38 -25.87 -13.52
C GLU A 162 1.13 -26.69 -14.57
N PRO A 163 0.46 -27.36 -15.54
CA PRO A 163 1.11 -28.31 -16.45
C PRO A 163 2.25 -27.72 -17.28
N GLU A 164 2.08 -26.50 -17.80
CA GLU A 164 3.11 -25.81 -18.60
C GLU A 164 4.36 -25.53 -17.77
N LEU A 165 4.18 -25.09 -16.52
CA LEU A 165 5.25 -24.78 -15.59
C LEU A 165 5.95 -26.06 -15.11
N CYS A 166 5.17 -27.09 -14.76
CA CYS A 166 5.66 -28.39 -14.34
C CYS A 166 6.50 -29.09 -15.43
N ALA A 167 6.23 -28.83 -16.71
CA ALA A 167 6.95 -29.44 -17.83
C ALA A 167 8.37 -28.86 -18.03
N LEU A 168 8.64 -27.64 -17.54
CA LEU A 168 9.92 -26.95 -17.78
C LEU A 168 11.11 -27.72 -17.20
N GLN A 169 12.15 -27.85 -18.00
CA GLN A 169 13.46 -28.35 -17.59
C GLN A 169 14.44 -27.19 -17.33
N PRO A 170 15.52 -27.41 -16.57
CA PRO A 170 16.54 -26.39 -16.35
C PRO A 170 17.10 -25.77 -17.65
N SER A 171 17.21 -26.56 -18.72
CA SER A 171 17.62 -26.08 -20.05
C SER A 171 16.64 -25.08 -20.66
N ASP A 172 15.34 -25.27 -20.45
CA ASP A 172 14.30 -24.39 -20.98
C ASP A 172 14.36 -23.03 -20.27
N ILE A 173 14.48 -23.05 -18.94
CA ILE A 173 14.61 -21.84 -18.12
C ILE A 173 15.89 -21.07 -18.48
N ARG A 174 16.99 -21.79 -18.72
CA ARG A 174 18.23 -21.19 -19.21
C ARG A 174 18.03 -20.55 -20.59
N ALA A 175 17.37 -21.23 -21.53
CA ALA A 175 17.09 -20.69 -22.85
C ALA A 175 16.20 -19.43 -22.78
N MET A 176 15.23 -19.39 -21.85
CA MET A 176 14.44 -18.19 -21.56
C MET A 176 15.32 -17.01 -21.11
N ALA A 177 16.25 -17.24 -20.19
CA ALA A 177 17.19 -16.22 -19.74
C ALA A 177 18.13 -15.76 -20.87
N GLU A 178 18.61 -16.68 -21.71
CA GLU A 178 19.43 -16.37 -22.89
C GLU A 178 18.68 -15.49 -23.89
N GLN A 179 17.39 -15.74 -24.17
CA GLN A 179 16.56 -14.87 -25.00
C GLN A 179 16.47 -13.45 -24.43
N LEU A 180 16.26 -13.31 -23.12
CA LEU A 180 16.25 -12.00 -22.46
C LEU A 180 17.61 -11.32 -22.58
N LEU A 181 18.73 -12.04 -22.42
CA LEU A 181 20.08 -11.50 -22.56
C LEU A 181 20.38 -11.02 -23.99
N GLU A 182 19.86 -11.71 -25.00
CA GLU A 182 19.88 -11.29 -26.42
C GLU A 182 18.98 -10.06 -26.71
N GLY A 183 18.22 -9.59 -25.72
CA GLY A 183 17.36 -8.42 -25.82
C GLY A 183 15.99 -8.72 -26.45
N LYS A 184 15.58 -9.99 -26.50
CA LYS A 184 14.21 -10.39 -26.87
C LYS A 184 13.29 -10.23 -25.65
N SER A 185 11.99 -10.02 -25.90
CA SER A 185 10.97 -10.11 -24.86
C SER A 185 10.42 -11.53 -24.77
N LEU A 186 10.04 -11.95 -23.57
CA LEU A 186 9.51 -13.27 -23.28
C LEU A 186 8.08 -13.12 -22.74
N THR A 187 7.18 -14.03 -23.11
CA THR A 187 5.90 -14.19 -22.43
C THR A 187 5.84 -15.59 -21.83
N LEU A 188 5.55 -15.69 -20.54
CA LEU A 188 5.50 -16.96 -19.82
C LEU A 188 4.23 -17.07 -18.95
N THR A 189 3.84 -18.30 -18.68
CA THR A 189 2.83 -18.65 -17.68
C THR A 189 3.55 -19.04 -16.40
N ASP A 190 3.21 -18.39 -15.30
CA ASP A 190 3.74 -18.64 -13.96
C ASP A 190 2.65 -19.24 -13.05
N SER A 191 3.00 -19.53 -11.81
CA SER A 191 2.11 -20.11 -10.79
C SER A 191 0.80 -19.31 -10.66
N GLY A 192 -0.33 -20.02 -10.55
CA GLY A 192 -1.66 -19.41 -10.47
C GLY A 192 -2.17 -18.87 -11.82
N ASN A 193 -1.78 -19.52 -12.92
CA ASN A 193 -2.08 -19.13 -14.31
C ASN A 193 -1.75 -17.65 -14.62
N ARG A 194 -0.69 -17.13 -13.99
CA ARG A 194 -0.26 -15.74 -14.14
C ARG A 194 0.52 -15.57 -15.44
N ARG A 195 0.04 -14.71 -16.35
CA ARG A 195 0.74 -14.46 -17.63
C ARG A 195 1.63 -13.22 -17.53
N LEU A 196 2.94 -13.41 -17.59
CA LEU A 196 3.93 -12.35 -17.50
C LEU A 196 4.60 -12.10 -18.84
N LYS A 197 4.71 -10.84 -19.24
CA LYS A 197 5.65 -10.41 -20.28
C LYS A 197 6.88 -9.80 -19.61
N LEU A 198 8.05 -10.25 -20.03
CA LEU A 198 9.36 -9.87 -19.48
C LEU A 198 10.24 -9.24 -20.58
N SER A 199 10.96 -8.17 -20.27
CA SER A 199 12.02 -7.63 -21.12
C SER A 199 13.08 -6.86 -20.34
N ARG A 200 14.29 -6.77 -20.89
CA ARG A 200 15.34 -5.88 -20.41
C ARG A 200 15.17 -4.42 -20.86
N LYS A 201 14.20 -4.13 -21.74
CA LYS A 201 13.89 -2.80 -22.27
C LYS A 201 12.47 -2.40 -21.93
N GLN A 202 12.30 -1.19 -21.44
CA GLN A 202 10.97 -0.63 -21.12
C GLN A 202 10.10 -0.50 -22.38
N ASP A 203 10.70 -0.15 -23.52
CA ASP A 203 9.98 0.06 -24.79
C ASP A 203 9.30 -1.20 -25.33
N ASP A 204 9.72 -2.39 -24.88
CA ASP A 204 9.07 -3.64 -25.23
C ASP A 204 7.77 -3.89 -24.45
N MET A 205 7.51 -3.10 -23.39
CA MET A 205 6.29 -3.22 -22.59
C MET A 205 5.09 -2.62 -23.34
N PRO A 206 3.89 -3.22 -23.20
CA PRO A 206 2.68 -2.71 -23.83
C PRO A 206 2.39 -1.28 -23.38
N GLN A 207 2.32 -0.37 -24.34
CA GLN A 207 1.88 1.00 -24.10
C GLN A 207 0.38 0.98 -23.75
N GLY A 208 -0.02 1.70 -22.70
CA GLY A 208 -1.42 1.79 -22.27
C GLY A 208 -1.88 0.78 -21.21
N ILE A 209 -0.99 -0.09 -20.71
CA ILE A 209 -1.22 -0.91 -19.51
C ILE A 209 -0.28 -0.42 -18.40
N PRO A 210 -0.55 0.73 -17.77
CA PRO A 210 0.30 1.22 -16.67
C PRO A 210 0.12 0.38 -15.39
N SER A 211 -1.06 -0.20 -15.16
CA SER A 211 -1.29 -1.08 -14.00
C SER A 211 -0.59 -2.42 -14.18
N GLY A 212 0.19 -2.85 -13.19
CA GLY A 212 0.86 -4.16 -13.20
C GLY A 212 2.22 -4.18 -13.90
N GLN A 213 2.74 -3.04 -14.37
CA GLN A 213 4.15 -2.93 -14.75
C GLN A 213 5.02 -2.87 -13.49
N THR A 214 6.00 -3.76 -13.40
CA THR A 214 6.92 -3.86 -12.27
C THR A 214 8.34 -4.03 -12.77
N LEU A 215 9.29 -3.40 -12.09
CA LEU A 215 10.72 -3.65 -12.25
C LEU A 215 11.14 -4.71 -11.25
N ILE A 216 11.41 -5.92 -11.75
CA ILE A 216 11.85 -7.05 -10.94
C ILE A 216 13.36 -6.94 -10.73
N CYS A 217 13.79 -6.85 -9.48
CA CYS A 217 15.21 -6.83 -9.12
C CYS A 217 15.81 -8.23 -9.26
N CYS A 218 16.80 -8.37 -10.12
CA CYS A 218 17.58 -9.59 -10.28
C CYS A 218 18.75 -9.65 -9.29
N ASN A 219 19.25 -8.50 -8.85
CA ASN A 219 20.39 -8.38 -7.95
C ASN A 219 20.06 -7.50 -6.74
N PRO A 220 19.54 -8.07 -5.63
CA PRO A 220 19.23 -7.30 -4.43
C PRO A 220 20.42 -6.48 -3.89
N ASN A 221 21.66 -6.95 -4.12
CA ASN A 221 22.87 -6.27 -3.63
C ASN A 221 23.18 -4.95 -4.36
N SER A 222 22.64 -4.73 -5.57
CA SER A 222 22.81 -3.48 -6.32
C SER A 222 21.60 -2.54 -6.20
N LEU A 223 20.58 -2.92 -5.43
CA LEU A 223 19.33 -2.17 -5.35
C LEU A 223 19.53 -0.69 -4.96
N ASN A 224 20.36 -0.42 -3.94
CA ASN A 224 20.69 0.94 -3.48
C ASN A 224 21.53 1.76 -4.48
N ALA A 225 22.13 1.11 -5.49
CA ALA A 225 22.80 1.83 -6.58
C ALA A 225 21.78 2.38 -7.59
N HIS A 226 20.59 1.76 -7.67
CA HIS A 226 19.55 2.12 -8.63
C HIS A 226 18.45 2.98 -8.01
N PHE A 227 18.10 2.76 -6.74
CA PHE A 227 16.98 3.41 -6.06
C PHE A 227 17.39 4.02 -4.72
N LEU A 228 16.69 5.07 -4.32
CA LEU A 228 16.79 5.61 -2.95
C LEU A 228 15.77 4.93 -2.06
N LEU A 229 16.25 4.22 -1.05
CA LEU A 229 15.45 3.38 -0.16
C LEU A 229 15.84 3.57 1.29
N THR A 230 14.89 3.27 2.15
CA THR A 230 15.06 3.10 3.59
C THR A 230 15.26 1.61 3.92
N ASP A 231 15.84 1.32 5.09
CA ASP A 231 16.00 -0.06 5.54
C ASP A 231 14.65 -0.79 5.64
N ALA A 232 13.59 -0.08 6.06
CA ALA A 232 12.24 -0.62 6.12
C ALA A 232 11.71 -1.06 4.74
N GLU A 233 11.97 -0.28 3.68
CA GLU A 233 11.58 -0.65 2.31
C GLU A 233 12.37 -1.86 1.79
N VAL A 234 13.66 -1.97 2.13
CA VAL A 234 14.48 -3.15 1.78
C VAL A 234 13.95 -4.40 2.47
N LEU A 235 13.60 -4.31 3.76
CA LEU A 235 12.99 -5.40 4.51
C LEU A 235 11.62 -5.78 3.94
N ALA A 236 10.79 -4.79 3.58
CA ALA A 236 9.49 -5.04 2.98
C ALA A 236 9.57 -5.75 1.63
N LEU A 237 10.50 -5.36 0.74
CA LEU A 237 10.76 -6.08 -0.52
C LEU A 237 11.25 -7.52 -0.27
N SER A 238 12.01 -7.72 0.81
CA SER A 238 12.57 -9.01 1.20
C SER A 238 11.57 -9.91 1.93
N SER A 239 10.43 -9.38 2.35
CA SER A 239 9.39 -10.11 3.10
C SER A 239 8.86 -11.33 2.35
N MET A 240 8.15 -12.20 3.07
CA MET A 240 7.50 -13.38 2.51
C MET A 240 6.43 -13.05 1.47
N GLU A 241 5.75 -11.90 1.56
CA GLU A 241 4.73 -11.49 0.59
C GLU A 241 5.31 -11.04 -0.75
N LYS A 242 6.62 -10.71 -0.80
CA LYS A 242 7.32 -10.19 -1.99
C LYS A 242 6.56 -9.06 -2.70
N PRO A 243 6.13 -8.03 -1.96
CA PRO A 243 5.32 -6.96 -2.49
C PRO A 243 6.09 -6.14 -3.54
N ALA A 244 5.34 -5.40 -4.34
CA ALA A 244 5.88 -4.25 -5.05
C ALA A 244 5.80 -2.99 -4.18
N LEU A 245 6.79 -2.12 -4.31
CA LEU A 245 6.80 -0.78 -3.70
C LEU A 245 7.05 0.26 -4.79
N GLN A 246 6.43 1.44 -4.64
CA GLN A 246 6.68 2.56 -5.53
C GLN A 246 7.94 3.31 -5.10
N LEU A 247 9.02 3.20 -5.88
CA LEU A 247 10.36 3.68 -5.52
C LEU A 247 10.89 4.70 -6.53
N ARG A 248 11.69 5.64 -6.02
CA ARG A 248 12.35 6.67 -6.83
C ARG A 248 13.75 6.19 -7.25
N PRO A 249 14.10 6.25 -8.55
CA PRO A 249 15.47 6.03 -8.98
C PRO A 249 16.44 7.05 -8.38
N CYS A 250 17.72 6.68 -8.29
CA CYS A 250 18.81 7.60 -8.02
C CYS A 250 18.86 8.72 -9.07
N SER A 251 19.32 9.91 -8.67
CA SER A 251 19.38 11.07 -9.57
C SER A 251 20.28 10.79 -10.78
N GLN A 252 19.83 11.21 -11.97
CA GLN A 252 20.55 11.03 -13.25
C GLN A 252 20.84 9.55 -13.61
N HIS A 253 19.90 8.64 -13.29
CA HIS A 253 20.05 7.23 -13.64
C HIS A 253 20.12 7.04 -15.18
N PRO A 254 21.10 6.27 -15.71
CA PRO A 254 21.35 6.20 -17.15
C PRO A 254 20.28 5.47 -17.96
N ARG A 255 19.50 4.59 -17.30
CA ARG A 255 18.52 3.70 -17.96
C ARG A 255 17.09 3.80 -17.41
N LEU A 256 16.91 4.47 -16.28
CA LEU A 256 15.61 4.55 -15.60
C LEU A 256 15.20 6.01 -15.64
N THR A 257 14.34 6.34 -16.59
CA THR A 257 14.00 7.72 -16.95
C THR A 257 12.69 8.20 -16.32
N GLN A 258 11.77 7.28 -15.98
CA GLN A 258 10.55 7.62 -15.26
C GLN A 258 10.83 8.12 -13.84
N PRO A 259 10.00 9.03 -13.30
CA PRO A 259 10.18 9.56 -11.95
C PRO A 259 10.05 8.50 -10.84
N LEU A 260 9.14 7.55 -11.02
CA LEU A 260 8.82 6.48 -10.07
C LEU A 260 8.69 5.15 -10.81
N TYR A 261 9.01 4.05 -10.13
CA TYR A 261 8.81 2.69 -10.61
C TYR A 261 8.16 1.86 -9.51
N SER A 262 7.24 0.98 -9.89
CA SER A 262 6.86 -0.13 -9.03
C SER A 262 8.00 -1.16 -9.09
N VAL A 263 8.64 -1.44 -7.96
CA VAL A 263 9.83 -2.30 -7.86
C VAL A 263 9.52 -3.46 -6.94
N ALA A 264 9.93 -4.67 -7.32
CA ALA A 264 9.70 -5.86 -6.51
C ALA A 264 10.83 -6.88 -6.64
N PHE A 265 10.88 -7.85 -5.73
CA PHE A 265 11.73 -9.03 -5.85
C PHE A 265 10.98 -10.17 -6.55
N ALA A 266 11.71 -11.19 -6.98
CA ALA A 266 11.10 -12.41 -7.50
C ALA A 266 10.16 -13.02 -6.44
N ASP A 267 8.94 -13.35 -6.86
CA ASP A 267 7.86 -13.88 -6.01
C ASP A 267 7.43 -15.29 -6.43
N SER A 268 8.11 -15.87 -7.43
CA SER A 268 7.92 -17.26 -7.86
C SER A 268 9.25 -17.97 -8.03
N ARG A 269 9.22 -19.31 -7.98
CA ARG A 269 10.43 -20.12 -8.19
C ARG A 269 11.03 -19.90 -9.58
N LEU A 270 10.18 -19.79 -10.60
CA LEU A 270 10.62 -19.54 -11.97
C LEU A 270 11.31 -18.18 -12.10
N LEU A 271 10.70 -17.11 -11.58
CA LEU A 271 11.30 -15.78 -11.62
C LEU A 271 12.60 -15.71 -10.83
N LEU A 272 12.70 -16.40 -9.67
CA LEU A 272 13.91 -16.44 -8.86
C LEU A 272 15.09 -17.02 -9.67
N ILE A 273 14.87 -18.12 -10.40
CA ILE A 273 15.90 -18.75 -11.23
C ILE A 273 16.27 -17.89 -12.44
N ILE A 274 15.28 -17.31 -13.14
CA ILE A 274 15.53 -16.41 -14.27
C ILE A 274 16.36 -15.21 -13.81
N CYS A 275 15.98 -14.60 -12.68
CA CYS A 275 16.69 -13.49 -12.07
C CYS A 275 18.15 -13.85 -11.77
N GLU A 276 18.40 -15.05 -11.23
CA GLU A 276 19.75 -15.52 -10.95
C GLU A 276 20.60 -15.69 -12.23
N TYR A 277 20.05 -16.31 -13.28
CA TYR A 277 20.73 -16.39 -14.58
C TYR A 277 21.10 -15.02 -15.14
N LEU A 278 20.19 -14.05 -15.02
CA LEU A 278 20.40 -12.67 -15.45
C LEU A 278 21.46 -11.96 -14.58
N ARG A 279 21.43 -12.16 -13.26
CA ARG A 279 22.37 -11.58 -12.29
C ARG A 279 23.81 -11.98 -12.58
N ILE A 280 24.08 -13.26 -12.84
CA ILE A 280 25.42 -13.78 -13.17
C ILE A 280 26.00 -13.09 -14.41
N LYS A 281 25.14 -12.62 -15.31
CA LYS A 281 25.51 -11.90 -16.53
C LYS A 281 25.49 -10.38 -16.37
N GLY A 282 25.40 -9.88 -15.13
CA GLY A 282 25.45 -8.45 -14.81
C GLY A 282 24.16 -7.69 -15.12
N CYS A 283 23.02 -8.38 -15.18
CA CYS A 283 21.72 -7.72 -15.32
C CYS A 283 21.08 -7.56 -13.95
N ASP A 284 20.98 -6.32 -13.46
CA ASP A 284 20.48 -6.02 -12.11
C ASP A 284 18.95 -6.05 -11.98
N TYR A 285 18.23 -5.87 -13.08
CA TYR A 285 16.77 -5.82 -13.08
C TYR A 285 16.16 -6.15 -14.44
N LEU A 286 14.85 -6.40 -14.43
CA LEU A 286 14.03 -6.78 -15.57
C LEU A 286 12.69 -6.05 -15.52
N PHE A 287 12.19 -5.56 -16.65
CA PHE A 287 10.84 -5.05 -16.75
C PHE A 287 9.88 -6.22 -16.91
N ALA A 288 8.83 -6.22 -16.11
CA ALA A 288 7.74 -7.18 -16.16
C ALA A 288 6.41 -6.46 -16.26
N VAL A 289 5.47 -7.05 -16.98
CA VAL A 289 4.06 -6.66 -16.93
C VAL A 289 3.21 -7.91 -16.85
N GLU A 290 2.21 -7.87 -15.99
CA GLU A 290 1.19 -8.90 -15.95
C GLU A 290 0.15 -8.61 -17.03
N LEU A 291 -0.04 -9.57 -17.95
CA LEU A 291 -0.99 -9.47 -19.06
C LEU A 291 -2.42 -9.86 -18.62
N SER A 292 -2.53 -10.53 -17.48
CA SER A 292 -3.78 -10.84 -16.77
C SER A 292 -4.14 -9.74 -15.76
N GLN A 293 -5.19 -9.94 -14.96
CA GLN A 293 -5.41 -9.08 -13.79
C GLN A 293 -4.16 -9.11 -12.91
N PRO A 294 -3.68 -7.95 -12.41
CA PRO A 294 -2.55 -7.92 -11.50
C PRO A 294 -2.79 -8.86 -10.31
N SER A 295 -1.81 -9.69 -9.98
CA SER A 295 -1.86 -10.58 -8.81
C SER A 295 -0.83 -10.19 -7.76
N ARG A 296 0.24 -9.51 -8.19
CA ARG A 296 1.23 -8.94 -7.27
C ARG A 296 0.62 -7.80 -6.48
N VAL A 297 0.76 -7.87 -5.16
CA VAL A 297 0.30 -6.82 -4.26
C VAL A 297 1.33 -5.68 -4.24
N GLU A 298 0.87 -4.48 -4.55
CA GLU A 298 1.64 -3.25 -4.34
C GLU A 298 1.26 -2.64 -2.99
N LEU A 299 2.26 -2.36 -2.16
CA LEU A 299 2.07 -1.85 -0.80
C LEU A 299 2.54 -0.40 -0.68
N CYS A 300 1.88 0.34 0.21
CA CYS A 300 2.33 1.65 0.67
C CYS A 300 2.38 1.70 2.20
N TRP A 301 3.23 2.57 2.75
CA TRP A 301 3.34 2.76 4.19
C TRP A 301 2.44 3.90 4.66
N ILE A 302 1.49 3.59 5.55
CA ILE A 302 0.53 4.55 6.08
C ILE A 302 0.20 4.22 7.54
N ALA A 303 0.07 5.25 8.38
CA ALA A 303 -0.29 5.09 9.80
C ALA A 303 0.52 3.98 10.54
N GLY A 304 1.81 3.82 10.20
CA GLY A 304 2.72 2.91 10.89
C GLY A 304 2.65 1.44 10.49
N HIS A 305 2.07 1.11 9.33
CA HIS A 305 2.08 -0.24 8.76
C HIS A 305 1.96 -0.20 7.22
N TYR A 306 2.20 -1.34 6.56
CA TYR A 306 2.00 -1.49 5.12
C TYR A 306 0.55 -1.85 4.79
N LEU A 307 0.02 -1.23 3.73
CA LEU A 307 -1.30 -1.53 3.18
C LEU A 307 -1.31 -1.71 1.68
N PRO A 308 -2.16 -2.60 1.15
CA PRO A 308 -2.35 -2.76 -0.28
C PRO A 308 -2.96 -1.50 -0.88
N LEU A 309 -2.40 -1.06 -2.00
CA LEU A 309 -3.00 -0.01 -2.82
C LEU A 309 -4.33 -0.46 -3.43
N TYR A 310 -4.42 -1.75 -3.77
CA TYR A 310 -5.61 -2.40 -4.29
C TYR A 310 -5.67 -3.84 -3.82
N ALA A 311 -6.80 -4.27 -3.28
CA ALA A 311 -7.03 -5.63 -2.83
C ALA A 311 -7.95 -6.38 -3.81
N HIS A 312 -7.41 -7.39 -4.50
CA HIS A 312 -8.21 -8.24 -5.40
C HIS A 312 -9.17 -9.15 -4.63
N GLN A 313 -8.80 -9.52 -3.40
CA GLN A 313 -9.61 -10.30 -2.49
C GLN A 313 -9.31 -9.87 -1.05
N ALA A 314 -10.35 -9.71 -0.25
CA ALA A 314 -10.21 -9.43 1.18
C ALA A 314 -11.42 -9.99 1.96
N ARG A 315 -11.27 -10.09 3.28
CA ARG A 315 -12.36 -10.52 4.17
C ARG A 315 -12.38 -9.67 5.43
N LEU A 316 -13.55 -9.11 5.73
CA LEU A 316 -13.84 -8.44 6.98
C LEU A 316 -14.82 -9.32 7.77
N SER A 317 -14.41 -9.78 8.95
CA SER A 317 -15.19 -10.65 9.83
C SER A 317 -14.79 -10.41 11.28
N LYS A 318 -15.58 -10.94 12.23
CA LYS A 318 -15.19 -10.92 13.65
C LYS A 318 -13.84 -11.56 13.91
N ALA A 319 -13.49 -12.60 13.15
CA ALA A 319 -12.21 -13.25 13.29
C ALA A 319 -11.07 -12.34 12.83
N SER A 320 -11.22 -11.58 11.73
CA SER A 320 -10.16 -10.69 11.25
C SER A 320 -10.10 -9.34 11.97
N SER A 321 -11.25 -8.77 12.37
CA SER A 321 -11.35 -7.49 13.09
C SER A 321 -11.34 -7.62 14.61
N GLY A 322 -11.33 -8.85 15.15
CA GLY A 322 -11.36 -9.16 16.59
C GLY A 322 -12.63 -8.71 17.33
N HIS A 323 -13.67 -8.27 16.64
CA HIS A 323 -14.96 -7.90 17.23
C HIS A 323 -16.13 -8.09 16.26
N ALA A 324 -17.35 -8.22 16.79
CA ALA A 324 -18.52 -8.34 15.93
C ALA A 324 -18.68 -7.10 15.03
N LEU A 325 -19.00 -7.34 13.76
CA LEU A 325 -19.30 -6.27 12.81
C LEU A 325 -20.74 -5.76 13.03
N PRO A 326 -21.01 -4.47 12.77
CA PRO A 326 -22.37 -3.95 12.78
C PRO A 326 -23.22 -4.61 11.68
N GLU A 327 -24.53 -4.73 11.94
CA GLU A 327 -25.49 -5.24 10.96
C GLU A 327 -25.45 -4.39 9.68
N THR A 328 -25.40 -5.04 8.52
CA THR A 328 -25.36 -4.37 7.22
C THR A 328 -26.78 -3.98 6.79
N LEU A 329 -26.87 -2.92 5.99
CA LEU A 329 -28.13 -2.49 5.37
C LEU A 329 -28.36 -3.17 4.01
N HIS A 330 -27.31 -3.76 3.43
CA HIS A 330 -27.34 -4.49 2.16
C HIS A 330 -26.55 -5.80 2.27
N ASP A 331 -26.98 -6.79 1.51
CA ASP A 331 -26.29 -8.08 1.38
C ASP A 331 -25.14 -8.05 0.36
N GLU A 332 -25.24 -7.17 -0.63
CA GLU A 332 -24.20 -7.00 -1.64
C GLU A 332 -24.17 -5.55 -2.15
N ALA A 333 -22.98 -5.10 -2.52
CA ALA A 333 -22.77 -3.81 -3.14
C ALA A 333 -21.53 -3.83 -4.02
N ARG A 334 -21.55 -3.01 -5.07
CA ARG A 334 -20.43 -2.81 -5.98
C ARG A 334 -19.96 -1.35 -5.92
N PHE A 335 -18.66 -1.16 -5.75
CA PHE A 335 -18.02 0.15 -5.88
C PHE A 335 -16.87 0.04 -6.89
N GLY A 336 -16.97 0.79 -8.00
CA GLY A 336 -16.03 0.66 -9.12
C GLY A 336 -15.83 -0.78 -9.60
N LYS A 337 -14.60 -1.29 -9.42
CA LYS A 337 -14.17 -2.64 -9.82
C LYS A 337 -14.18 -3.65 -8.67
N SER A 338 -14.76 -3.31 -7.53
CA SER A 338 -14.81 -4.17 -6.34
C SER A 338 -16.24 -4.48 -5.95
N VAL A 339 -16.48 -5.71 -5.51
CA VAL A 339 -17.77 -6.21 -5.02
C VAL A 339 -17.58 -6.69 -3.60
N ALA A 340 -18.51 -6.31 -2.72
CA ALA A 340 -18.63 -6.84 -1.37
C ALA A 340 -19.94 -7.64 -1.25
N THR A 341 -19.87 -8.81 -0.61
CA THR A 341 -21.02 -9.67 -0.36
C THR A 341 -20.99 -10.16 1.09
N VAL A 342 -22.16 -10.16 1.74
CA VAL A 342 -22.37 -10.72 3.07
C VAL A 342 -22.61 -12.21 2.94
N GLN A 343 -21.79 -13.00 3.61
CA GLN A 343 -21.94 -14.45 3.73
C GLN A 343 -22.37 -14.79 5.17
N SER A 344 -23.42 -15.61 5.30
CA SER A 344 -23.85 -16.18 6.57
C SER A 344 -23.40 -17.63 6.65
N LEU A 345 -22.45 -17.93 7.54
CA LEU A 345 -21.98 -19.31 7.81
C LEU A 345 -22.92 -20.07 8.77
N GLY A 346 -24.23 -19.84 8.70
CA GLY A 346 -25.22 -20.51 9.56
C GLY A 346 -25.29 -19.99 10.99
N ILE A 347 -24.54 -18.94 11.36
CA ILE A 347 -24.69 -18.18 12.61
C ILE A 347 -25.33 -16.83 12.26
N PRO A 348 -26.63 -16.62 12.50
CA PRO A 348 -27.38 -15.47 11.98
C PRO A 348 -26.99 -14.09 12.54
N LYS A 349 -25.95 -13.97 13.38
CA LYS A 349 -25.58 -12.73 14.09
C LYS A 349 -24.14 -12.25 13.85
N GLU A 350 -23.35 -12.93 13.02
CA GLU A 350 -21.97 -12.53 12.75
C GLU A 350 -21.73 -12.49 11.23
N PRO A 351 -22.00 -11.34 10.57
CA PRO A 351 -21.82 -11.24 9.13
C PRO A 351 -20.33 -11.39 8.78
N GLN A 352 -20.04 -12.15 7.73
CA GLN A 352 -18.73 -12.17 7.10
C GLN A 352 -18.83 -11.44 5.76
N ILE A 353 -18.04 -10.38 5.58
CA ILE A 353 -18.00 -9.63 4.35
C ILE A 353 -16.83 -10.15 3.53
N VAL A 354 -17.14 -10.69 2.35
CA VAL A 354 -16.15 -11.16 1.38
C VAL A 354 -16.08 -10.15 0.26
N LEU A 355 -14.85 -9.75 -0.07
CA LEU A 355 -14.55 -8.78 -1.09
C LEU A 355 -13.79 -9.44 -2.23
N ARG A 356 -14.13 -9.06 -3.46
CA ARG A 356 -13.49 -9.55 -4.68
C ARG A 356 -13.53 -8.52 -5.80
N ALA A 357 -12.66 -8.70 -6.79
CA ALA A 357 -12.78 -8.01 -8.06
C ALA A 357 -14.14 -8.31 -8.72
N ALA A 358 -14.72 -7.27 -9.32
CA ALA A 358 -15.95 -7.35 -10.10
C ALA A 358 -15.69 -8.10 -11.41
N THR A 359 -16.67 -8.90 -11.82
CA THR A 359 -16.70 -9.67 -13.06
C THR A 359 -17.89 -9.23 -13.92
N GLU A 360 -17.96 -9.70 -15.16
CA GLU A 360 -19.09 -9.41 -16.06
C GLU A 360 -20.43 -9.90 -15.50
N ASN A 361 -20.41 -10.96 -14.68
CA ASN A 361 -21.61 -11.51 -14.04
C ASN A 361 -22.17 -10.61 -12.93
N ASP A 362 -21.42 -9.61 -12.49
CA ASP A 362 -21.81 -8.69 -11.40
C ASP A 362 -22.53 -7.43 -11.91
N ALA A 363 -23.02 -7.46 -13.15
CA ALA A 363 -23.73 -6.32 -13.75
C ALA A 363 -25.02 -5.97 -13.01
N ASN A 364 -25.65 -6.94 -12.34
CA ASN A 364 -26.89 -6.76 -11.59
C ASN A 364 -26.68 -6.32 -10.14
N ILE A 365 -25.44 -6.35 -9.63
CA ILE A 365 -25.15 -5.90 -8.27
C ILE A 365 -25.26 -4.38 -8.24
N TRP A 366 -25.88 -3.84 -7.18
CA TRP A 366 -26.07 -2.42 -7.01
C TRP A 366 -24.75 -1.64 -7.08
N GLN A 367 -24.61 -0.81 -8.12
CA GLN A 367 -23.47 0.06 -8.32
C GLN A 367 -23.66 1.37 -7.54
N VAL A 368 -22.79 1.59 -6.58
CA VAL A 368 -22.75 2.82 -5.78
C VAL A 368 -22.11 3.93 -6.61
N ALA A 369 -22.65 5.15 -6.47
CA ALA A 369 -22.15 6.33 -7.14
C ALA A 369 -20.85 6.84 -6.45
N THR A 370 -19.96 7.45 -7.24
CA THR A 370 -18.61 7.82 -6.81
C THR A 370 -18.59 8.96 -5.77
N ASP A 371 -19.65 9.77 -5.72
CA ASP A 371 -19.89 10.83 -4.73
C ASP A 371 -20.01 10.29 -3.30
N HIS A 372 -20.40 9.03 -3.13
CA HIS A 372 -20.44 8.36 -1.83
C HIS A 372 -19.10 7.76 -1.40
N GLY A 373 -18.01 7.91 -2.16
CA GLY A 373 -16.70 7.29 -1.85
C GLY A 373 -16.22 7.57 -0.42
N ALA A 374 -16.14 8.84 -0.02
CA ALA A 374 -15.72 9.19 1.34
C ALA A 374 -16.68 8.68 2.44
N GLU A 375 -17.98 8.60 2.13
CA GLU A 375 -18.98 8.07 3.08
C GLU A 375 -18.80 6.56 3.29
N CYS A 376 -18.65 5.81 2.19
CA CYS A 376 -18.35 4.40 2.22
C CYS A 376 -17.03 4.11 2.95
N ALA A 377 -15.95 4.83 2.64
CA ALA A 377 -14.67 4.67 3.33
C ALA A 377 -14.84 4.85 4.85
N PHE A 378 -15.57 5.87 5.29
CA PHE A 378 -15.81 6.11 6.71
C PHE A 378 -16.60 4.96 7.36
N ASN A 379 -17.67 4.49 6.70
CA ASN A 379 -18.49 3.40 7.22
C ASN A 379 -17.68 2.12 7.41
N ALA A 380 -16.84 1.76 6.43
CA ALA A 380 -15.98 0.58 6.53
C ALA A 380 -14.99 0.69 7.69
N LEU A 381 -14.33 1.85 7.85
CA LEU A 381 -13.38 2.07 8.95
C LEU A 381 -14.07 2.08 10.31
N LEU A 382 -15.26 2.64 10.44
CA LEU A 382 -16.04 2.58 11.69
C LEU A 382 -16.49 1.14 12.01
N ALA A 383 -16.76 0.34 10.98
CA ALA A 383 -17.08 -1.09 11.13
C ALA A 383 -15.86 -1.95 11.46
N GLU A 384 -14.66 -1.55 11.03
CA GLU A 384 -13.40 -2.24 11.32
C GLU A 384 -12.79 -1.83 12.68
N PHE A 385 -12.97 -0.58 13.09
CA PHE A 385 -12.45 -0.01 14.33
C PHE A 385 -13.61 0.23 15.32
N SER A 386 -14.06 -0.83 16.00
CA SER A 386 -15.14 -0.71 17.00
C SER A 386 -14.83 0.28 18.13
N GLY A 387 -15.88 0.88 18.68
CA GLY A 387 -15.80 1.74 19.88
C GLY A 387 -15.41 3.19 19.61
N ILE A 388 -15.16 3.55 18.36
CA ILE A 388 -14.94 4.94 17.94
C ILE A 388 -16.29 5.66 17.85
N LYS A 389 -16.47 6.71 18.67
CA LYS A 389 -17.72 7.48 18.71
C LYS A 389 -17.61 8.84 18.02
N LYS A 390 -16.43 9.46 18.07
CA LYS A 390 -16.17 10.74 17.43
C LYS A 390 -14.89 10.64 16.63
N ALA A 391 -14.95 10.89 15.33
CA ALA A 391 -13.80 10.70 14.46
C ALA A 391 -13.79 11.70 13.31
N ALA A 392 -12.62 11.92 12.74
CA ALA A 392 -12.47 12.60 11.46
C ALA A 392 -11.94 11.61 10.41
N LEU A 393 -12.33 11.78 9.16
CA LEU A 393 -11.81 11.05 8.03
C LEU A 393 -11.14 12.04 7.08
N LEU A 394 -9.87 11.79 6.76
CA LEU A 394 -9.15 12.40 5.64
C LEU A 394 -9.21 11.44 4.46
N TYR A 395 -10.14 11.68 3.53
CA TYR A 395 -10.30 10.87 2.32
C TYR A 395 -9.83 11.66 1.10
N PHE A 396 -8.67 11.28 0.56
CA PHE A 396 -8.14 11.89 -0.67
C PHE A 396 -7.92 10.81 -1.72
N SER A 397 -8.68 10.86 -2.81
CA SER A 397 -8.66 9.86 -3.87
C SER A 397 -8.34 10.52 -5.21
N GLY A 398 -7.59 9.80 -6.05
CA GLY A 398 -7.34 10.16 -7.46
C GLY A 398 -8.47 9.74 -8.39
N SER A 399 -9.54 9.11 -7.89
CA SER A 399 -10.68 8.63 -8.71
C SER A 399 -12.05 9.04 -8.19
N ASN A 400 -12.14 9.47 -6.93
CA ASN A 400 -13.39 9.87 -6.28
C ASN A 400 -13.24 11.27 -5.65
N PRO A 401 -14.34 12.00 -5.39
CA PRO A 401 -14.29 13.29 -4.71
C PRO A 401 -13.55 13.20 -3.37
N SER A 402 -12.53 14.03 -3.20
CA SER A 402 -11.74 14.07 -1.97
C SER A 402 -12.46 14.92 -0.92
N GLN A 403 -12.65 14.38 0.28
CA GLN A 403 -13.44 15.00 1.34
C GLN A 403 -12.78 14.83 2.70
N ILE A 404 -13.05 15.79 3.60
CA ILE A 404 -12.87 15.60 5.03
C ILE A 404 -14.25 15.49 5.65
N ARG A 405 -14.49 14.37 6.32
CA ARG A 405 -15.76 14.11 7.01
C ARG A 405 -15.50 13.95 8.50
N TYR A 406 -16.52 14.17 9.32
CA TYR A 406 -16.45 13.84 10.75
C TYR A 406 -17.70 13.10 11.20
N LEU A 407 -17.54 12.32 12.26
CA LEU A 407 -18.59 11.65 13.02
C LEU A 407 -18.71 12.37 14.37
N ASP A 408 -19.90 12.82 14.70
CA ASP A 408 -20.19 13.42 16.01
C ASP A 408 -20.64 12.40 17.06
N LYS A 409 -20.82 12.87 18.29
CA LYS A 409 -21.25 12.05 19.44
C LYS A 409 -22.63 11.40 19.25
N ASP A 410 -23.47 11.94 18.37
CA ASP A 410 -24.82 11.48 18.09
C ASP A 410 -24.83 10.47 16.93
N GLY A 411 -23.64 10.13 16.40
CA GLY A 411 -23.46 9.20 15.30
C GLY A 411 -23.82 9.81 13.94
N LYS A 412 -23.88 11.15 13.85
CA LYS A 412 -24.13 11.86 12.59
C LYS A 412 -22.81 12.11 11.88
N GLN A 413 -22.79 11.76 10.59
CA GLN A 413 -21.66 12.00 9.72
C GLN A 413 -21.91 13.25 8.86
N GLU A 414 -20.96 14.18 8.82
CA GLU A 414 -21.07 15.41 8.02
C GLU A 414 -19.79 15.68 7.22
N CYS A 415 -19.93 16.39 6.11
CA CYS A 415 -18.82 16.82 5.26
C CYS A 415 -18.34 18.21 5.72
N PHE A 416 -17.08 18.28 6.17
CA PHE A 416 -16.43 19.53 6.57
C PHE A 416 -15.79 20.24 5.37
N PHE A 417 -15.15 19.47 4.51
CA PHE A 417 -14.40 19.96 3.36
C PHE A 417 -14.60 19.03 2.17
N GLU A 418 -14.73 19.62 0.99
CA GLU A 418 -14.68 18.92 -0.28
C GLU A 418 -13.70 19.62 -1.19
N LEU A 419 -12.77 18.87 -1.78
CA LEU A 419 -11.77 19.44 -2.66
C LEU A 419 -12.43 19.90 -3.97
N THR A 420 -12.46 21.21 -4.16
CA THR A 420 -12.91 21.83 -5.41
C THR A 420 -12.08 21.30 -6.57
N GLN A 421 -12.76 20.79 -7.61
CA GLN A 421 -12.10 20.30 -8.81
C GLN A 421 -11.39 21.45 -9.54
N LEU A 422 -10.18 21.19 -10.02
CA LEU A 422 -9.51 22.10 -10.94
C LEU A 422 -10.25 22.07 -12.29
N PRO A 423 -10.26 23.19 -13.04
CA PRO A 423 -10.74 23.20 -14.41
C PRO A 423 -10.06 22.14 -15.29
N ALA A 424 -10.76 21.69 -16.33
CA ALA A 424 -10.33 20.56 -17.17
C ALA A 424 -9.17 20.92 -18.11
N SER A 425 -8.93 22.21 -18.32
CA SER A 425 -7.82 22.69 -19.15
C SER A 425 -6.96 23.73 -18.43
N GLY A 426 -5.69 23.74 -18.82
CA GLY A 426 -4.68 24.70 -18.43
C GLY A 426 -5.05 26.13 -18.80
N TYR A 427 -5.70 26.31 -19.96
CA TYR A 427 -6.29 27.59 -20.35
C TYR A 427 -7.30 28.11 -19.32
N GLU A 428 -8.25 27.27 -18.89
CA GLU A 428 -9.24 27.65 -17.88
C GLU A 428 -8.61 27.90 -16.52
N ILE A 429 -7.61 27.11 -16.13
CA ILE A 429 -6.82 27.32 -14.90
C ILE A 429 -6.16 28.70 -14.92
N VAL A 430 -5.46 29.03 -16.01
CA VAL A 430 -4.79 30.34 -16.16
C VAL A 430 -5.81 31.47 -16.20
N HIS A 431 -6.91 31.31 -16.92
CA HIS A 431 -7.97 32.31 -17.00
C HIS A 431 -8.57 32.61 -15.62
N ALA A 432 -8.88 31.58 -14.83
CA ALA A 432 -9.38 31.76 -13.46
C ALA A 432 -8.32 32.37 -12.52
N LEU A 433 -7.03 32.04 -12.70
CA LEU A 433 -5.94 32.70 -11.98
C LEU A 433 -5.84 34.19 -12.32
N GLU A 434 -5.99 34.57 -13.60
CA GLU A 434 -5.99 35.96 -14.07
C GLU A 434 -7.22 36.76 -13.62
N GLN A 435 -8.34 36.09 -13.37
CA GLN A 435 -9.54 36.70 -12.79
C GLN A 435 -9.51 36.77 -11.25
N SER A 436 -8.58 36.06 -10.61
CA SER A 436 -8.41 36.04 -9.16
C SER A 436 -7.50 37.19 -8.67
N PRO A 437 -7.41 37.42 -7.34
CA PRO A 437 -6.41 38.31 -6.77
C PRO A 437 -4.94 37.94 -7.08
N GLN A 438 -4.67 36.78 -7.70
CA GLN A 438 -3.32 36.36 -8.11
C GLN A 438 -2.88 36.90 -9.47
N ARG A 439 -3.72 37.64 -10.20
CA ARG A 439 -3.42 38.17 -11.55
C ARG A 439 -2.03 38.77 -11.71
N THR A 440 -1.60 39.64 -10.79
CA THR A 440 -0.29 40.29 -10.84
C THR A 440 0.87 39.30 -10.68
N VAL A 441 0.69 38.23 -9.90
CA VAL A 441 1.70 37.17 -9.76
C VAL A 441 1.79 36.36 -11.05
N VAL A 442 0.65 36.01 -11.65
CA VAL A 442 0.58 35.27 -12.92
C VAL A 442 1.27 36.04 -14.05
N GLN A 443 1.02 37.35 -14.15
CA GLN A 443 1.67 38.20 -15.16
C GLN A 443 3.19 38.23 -15.00
N LYS A 444 3.70 38.36 -13.77
CA LYS A 444 5.14 38.29 -13.49
C LYS A 444 5.71 36.90 -13.81
N PHE A 445 4.98 35.84 -13.45
CA PHE A 445 5.36 34.46 -13.74
C PHE A 445 5.47 34.22 -15.24
N LYS A 446 4.50 34.68 -16.03
CA LYS A 446 4.54 34.63 -17.50
C LYS A 446 5.78 35.33 -18.07
N SER A 447 6.15 36.49 -17.52
CA SER A 447 7.31 37.24 -18.00
C SER A 447 8.65 36.57 -17.65
N GLN A 448 8.76 35.96 -16.47
CA GLN A 448 10.02 35.41 -15.97
C GLN A 448 10.22 33.92 -16.30
N PHE A 449 9.14 33.15 -16.43
CA PHE A 449 9.12 31.71 -16.73
C PHE A 449 8.14 31.39 -17.88
N PRO A 450 8.33 31.98 -19.07
CA PRO A 450 7.41 31.82 -20.19
C PRO A 450 7.27 30.36 -20.63
N GLU A 451 8.31 29.54 -20.50
CA GLU A 451 8.29 28.12 -20.82
C GLU A 451 7.35 27.33 -19.88
N CYS A 452 7.38 27.61 -18.59
CA CYS A 452 6.47 26.97 -17.63
C CYS A 452 5.03 27.45 -17.82
N TYR A 453 4.84 28.75 -18.11
CA TYR A 453 3.52 29.32 -18.40
C TYR A 453 2.90 28.70 -19.67
N ASN A 454 3.66 28.57 -20.76
CA ASN A 454 3.17 27.96 -21.99
C ASN A 454 2.83 26.47 -21.79
N ARG A 455 3.66 25.72 -21.06
CA ARG A 455 3.32 24.34 -20.69
C ARG A 455 2.08 24.24 -19.82
N LEU A 456 1.84 25.22 -18.95
CA LEU A 456 0.61 25.27 -18.17
C LEU A 456 -0.59 25.56 -19.07
N LEU A 457 -0.48 26.39 -20.11
CA LEU A 457 -1.56 26.58 -21.08
C LEU A 457 -1.85 25.32 -21.89
N ASP A 458 -0.79 24.59 -22.27
CA ASP A 458 -0.87 23.32 -22.99
C ASP A 458 -1.29 22.14 -22.09
N PHE A 459 -1.43 22.36 -20.78
CA PHE A 459 -1.88 21.34 -19.85
C PHE A 459 -3.34 21.00 -20.16
N GLY A 460 -3.59 19.79 -20.64
CA GLY A 460 -4.94 19.33 -20.99
C GLY A 460 -5.06 18.93 -22.46
N SER A 461 -5.99 18.01 -22.72
CA SER A 461 -6.26 17.34 -24.01
C SER A 461 -5.20 16.35 -24.51
N GLN A 462 -5.26 15.13 -23.94
CA GLN A 462 -5.27 13.86 -24.73
C GLN A 462 -6.17 12.76 -24.12
N GLN A 463 -6.74 12.92 -22.92
CA GLN A 463 -7.81 12.05 -22.41
C GLN A 463 -8.94 12.85 -21.72
N PRO A 464 -10.23 12.49 -21.91
CA PRO A 464 -11.38 13.31 -21.52
C PRO A 464 -11.87 13.11 -20.07
N SER A 465 -11.24 12.23 -19.28
CA SER A 465 -11.64 12.02 -17.89
C SER A 465 -10.89 13.00 -17.00
N ALA A 466 -11.62 13.94 -16.40
CA ALA A 466 -11.11 14.90 -15.42
C ALA A 466 -10.22 14.17 -14.41
N PHE A 467 -8.92 14.49 -14.40
CA PHE A 467 -7.97 14.03 -13.40
C PHE A 467 -8.40 14.68 -12.07
N PRO A 468 -9.10 13.96 -11.17
CA PRO A 468 -9.75 14.58 -10.05
C PRO A 468 -8.78 14.68 -8.87
N GLY A 469 -9.16 15.42 -7.84
CA GLY A 469 -8.45 15.34 -6.57
C GLY A 469 -7.17 16.18 -6.50
N LEU A 470 -6.30 15.78 -5.57
CA LEU A 470 -4.98 16.40 -5.36
C LEU A 470 -4.02 16.15 -6.52
N ASP A 471 -4.23 15.09 -7.28
CA ASP A 471 -3.34 14.68 -8.35
C ASP A 471 -3.22 15.78 -9.42
N ALA A 472 -4.33 16.40 -9.83
CA ALA A 472 -4.31 17.53 -10.76
C ALA A 472 -3.60 18.75 -10.21
N LEU A 473 -3.82 19.06 -8.93
CA LEU A 473 -3.12 20.14 -8.27
C LEU A 473 -1.61 19.89 -8.26
N TRP A 474 -1.17 18.66 -8.00
CA TRP A 474 0.24 18.26 -8.02
C TRP A 474 0.85 18.32 -9.41
N ALA A 475 0.14 17.87 -10.45
CA ALA A 475 0.59 17.99 -11.82
C ALA A 475 0.82 19.46 -12.23
N VAL A 476 -0.10 20.35 -11.87
CA VAL A 476 0.03 21.80 -12.13
C VAL A 476 1.20 22.40 -11.33
N ILE A 477 1.36 22.03 -10.06
CA ILE A 477 2.49 22.46 -9.24
C ILE A 477 3.82 21.97 -9.81
N ALA A 478 3.86 20.76 -10.39
CA ALA A 478 5.04 20.24 -11.08
C ALA A 478 5.47 21.18 -12.21
N ILE A 479 4.52 21.58 -13.07
CA ILE A 479 4.77 22.52 -14.18
C ILE A 479 5.29 23.86 -13.65
N ILE A 480 4.62 24.44 -12.66
CA ILE A 480 5.01 25.73 -12.06
C ILE A 480 6.40 25.67 -11.43
N SER A 481 6.75 24.53 -10.84
CA SER A 481 8.06 24.29 -10.22
C SER A 481 9.17 24.03 -11.25
N GLY A 482 8.85 23.97 -12.54
CA GLY A 482 9.81 23.70 -13.61
C GLY A 482 10.10 22.22 -13.84
N LEU A 483 9.27 21.32 -13.33
CA LEU A 483 9.36 19.88 -13.60
C LEU A 483 8.62 19.50 -14.87
N GLY A 484 9.00 18.36 -15.43
CA GLY A 484 8.38 17.75 -16.60
C GLY A 484 8.75 18.39 -17.94
N GLN A 485 8.28 17.79 -19.01
CA GLN A 485 8.50 18.17 -20.40
C GLN A 485 7.15 18.38 -21.11
N GLN A 486 7.18 19.02 -22.29
CA GLN A 486 5.96 19.24 -23.07
C GLN A 486 5.40 17.89 -23.56
N GLY A 487 4.08 17.73 -23.52
CA GLY A 487 3.38 16.51 -23.96
C GLY A 487 3.27 15.40 -22.93
N GLN A 488 3.82 15.57 -21.72
CA GLN A 488 3.62 14.61 -20.64
C GLN A 488 2.18 14.62 -20.12
N SER A 489 1.70 13.44 -19.72
CA SER A 489 0.42 13.25 -19.07
C SER A 489 0.38 13.84 -17.65
N ALA A 490 -0.83 14.09 -17.15
CA ALA A 490 -1.02 14.55 -15.77
C ALA A 490 -0.48 13.54 -14.74
N THR A 491 -0.58 12.24 -15.02
CA THR A 491 -0.01 11.17 -14.17
C THR A 491 1.52 11.26 -14.11
N GLU A 492 2.20 11.41 -15.26
CA GLU A 492 3.67 11.56 -15.28
C GLU A 492 4.14 12.82 -14.55
N LEU A 493 3.39 13.93 -14.68
CA LEU A 493 3.68 15.17 -13.96
C LEU A 493 3.45 15.03 -12.44
N LYS A 494 2.39 14.33 -12.03
CA LYS A 494 2.12 14.01 -10.62
C LYS A 494 3.22 13.13 -10.05
N ASP A 495 3.65 12.09 -10.76
CA ASP A 495 4.74 11.21 -10.32
C ASP A 495 6.07 11.98 -10.25
N ALA A 496 6.31 12.92 -11.19
CA ALA A 496 7.46 13.82 -11.13
C ALA A 496 7.41 14.75 -9.89
N PHE A 497 6.24 15.27 -9.53
CA PHE A 497 6.04 16.05 -8.30
C PHE A 497 6.36 15.23 -7.05
N ILE A 498 5.84 14.00 -6.95
CA ILE A 498 6.06 13.11 -5.80
C ILE A 498 7.56 12.76 -5.71
N ALA A 499 8.17 12.32 -6.82
CA ALA A 499 9.59 11.97 -6.88
C ALA A 499 10.49 13.15 -6.51
N ALA A 500 10.18 14.36 -7.00
CA ALA A 500 10.91 15.56 -6.64
C ALA A 500 10.82 15.83 -5.14
N ALA A 501 9.63 15.74 -4.54
CA ALA A 501 9.45 15.92 -3.11
C ALA A 501 10.22 14.86 -2.27
N MET A 502 10.24 13.60 -2.72
CA MET A 502 11.01 12.52 -2.07
C MET A 502 12.53 12.79 -2.09
N SER A 503 13.01 13.56 -3.06
CA SER A 503 14.45 13.88 -3.18
C SER A 503 14.91 15.01 -2.25
N TYR A 504 13.97 15.77 -1.67
CA TYR A 504 14.29 16.90 -0.81
C TYR A 504 14.75 16.45 0.57
N LYS A 505 15.96 16.86 0.98
CA LYS A 505 16.58 16.51 2.27
C LYS A 505 16.83 17.73 3.17
N GLY A 506 16.36 18.92 2.76
CA GLY A 506 16.58 20.14 3.52
C GLY A 506 15.68 20.23 4.76
N ALA A 507 16.12 21.01 5.74
CA ALA A 507 15.39 21.18 7.00
C ALA A 507 14.21 22.17 6.91
N ASN A 508 14.24 23.08 5.93
CA ASN A 508 13.30 24.22 5.85
C ASN A 508 12.74 24.38 4.44
N ALA A 509 11.42 24.37 4.32
CA ALA A 509 10.70 24.61 3.08
C ALA A 509 9.78 25.83 3.22
N PRO A 510 9.51 26.59 2.13
CA PRO A 510 8.56 27.69 2.17
C PRO A 510 7.15 27.22 2.57
N ARG A 511 6.34 28.11 3.12
CA ARG A 511 4.94 27.81 3.48
C ARG A 511 4.02 28.11 2.30
N ILE A 512 3.47 27.07 1.68
CA ILE A 512 2.45 27.20 0.63
C ILE A 512 1.08 27.36 1.28
N ASP A 513 0.31 28.35 0.85
CA ASP A 513 -1.01 28.63 1.44
C ASP A 513 -2.06 27.65 0.91
N TYR A 514 -2.84 27.03 1.79
CA TYR A 514 -4.05 26.25 1.45
C TYR A 514 -5.29 26.85 2.11
N PRO A 515 -5.75 28.06 1.71
CA PRO A 515 -6.89 28.69 2.36
C PRO A 515 -8.22 28.07 1.91
N LEU A 516 -9.18 27.99 2.83
CA LEU A 516 -10.54 27.59 2.52
C LEU A 516 -11.28 28.72 1.78
N ALA A 517 -11.97 28.37 0.70
CA ALA A 517 -12.88 29.26 0.00
C ALA A 517 -14.16 29.47 0.85
N LYS A 518 -14.61 30.73 0.97
CA LYS A 518 -15.86 31.09 1.64
C LYS A 518 -16.95 31.27 0.58
N GLY A 519 -18.14 30.68 0.78
CA GLY A 519 -19.32 30.99 -0.05
C GLY A 519 -20.19 29.81 -0.49
N GLU A 520 -19.71 28.58 -0.35
CA GLU A 520 -20.47 27.36 -0.67
C GLU A 520 -21.04 26.69 0.59
N ALA A 521 -22.01 25.78 0.41
CA ALA A 521 -22.59 25.00 1.51
C ALA A 521 -21.55 24.10 2.21
N VAL A 522 -20.51 23.69 1.49
CA VAL A 522 -19.34 22.94 1.99
C VAL A 522 -18.08 23.75 1.71
N ARG A 523 -17.08 23.70 2.60
CA ARG A 523 -15.83 24.46 2.42
C ARG A 523 -14.97 23.80 1.35
N GLY A 524 -14.50 24.58 0.38
CA GLY A 524 -13.59 24.13 -0.67
C GLY A 524 -12.17 24.70 -0.54
N LEU A 525 -11.22 24.19 -1.33
CA LEU A 525 -9.86 24.75 -1.41
C LEU A 525 -9.84 25.93 -2.38
N ASN A 526 -9.30 27.07 -1.94
CA ASN A 526 -8.94 28.14 -2.87
C ASN A 526 -7.62 27.79 -3.59
N TRP A 527 -7.76 26.99 -4.64
CA TRP A 527 -6.64 26.52 -5.45
C TRP A 527 -5.94 27.68 -6.17
N CYS A 528 -6.65 28.76 -6.56
CA CYS A 528 -6.02 29.94 -7.16
C CYS A 528 -4.96 30.55 -6.24
N LYS A 529 -5.30 30.76 -4.96
CA LYS A 529 -4.36 31.30 -3.97
C LYS A 529 -3.21 30.33 -3.71
N THR A 530 -3.50 29.02 -3.68
CA THR A 530 -2.49 27.97 -3.51
C THR A 530 -1.43 28.03 -4.63
N LEU A 531 -1.87 27.99 -5.89
CA LEU A 531 -0.99 28.10 -7.06
C LEU A 531 -0.27 29.45 -7.12
N GLY A 532 -0.95 30.54 -6.77
CA GLY A 532 -0.34 31.88 -6.69
C GLY A 532 0.81 31.95 -5.67
N THR A 533 0.68 31.26 -4.53
CA THR A 533 1.77 31.20 -3.54
C THR A 533 2.95 30.38 -4.06
N VAL A 534 2.73 29.25 -4.75
CA VAL A 534 3.80 28.48 -5.42
C VAL A 534 4.53 29.34 -6.45
N MET A 535 3.80 30.03 -7.34
CA MET A 535 4.38 30.94 -8.34
C MET A 535 5.18 32.06 -7.66
N SER A 536 4.70 32.59 -6.55
CA SER A 536 5.36 33.68 -5.81
C SER A 536 6.72 33.25 -5.25
N PHE A 537 6.82 32.05 -4.66
CA PHE A 537 8.11 31.53 -4.19
C PHE A 537 9.08 31.24 -5.34
N ARG A 538 8.56 30.72 -6.46
CA ARG A 538 9.35 30.53 -7.67
C ARG A 538 9.92 31.85 -8.20
N LEU A 539 9.09 32.89 -8.25
CA LEU A 539 9.48 34.26 -8.63
C LEU A 539 10.50 34.89 -7.66
N ALA A 540 10.40 34.57 -6.37
CA ALA A 540 11.32 35.06 -5.34
C ALA A 540 12.71 34.39 -5.37
N GLY A 541 12.95 33.47 -6.32
CA GLY A 541 14.25 32.83 -6.54
C GLY A 541 14.37 31.42 -5.96
N ASP A 542 13.28 30.81 -5.46
CA ASP A 542 13.29 29.40 -5.09
C ASP A 542 13.20 28.52 -6.35
N THR A 543 14.35 28.30 -6.97
CA THR A 543 14.46 27.53 -8.23
C THR A 543 14.59 26.02 -8.01
N ASP A 544 14.68 25.57 -6.76
CA ASP A 544 14.74 24.16 -6.39
C ASP A 544 13.33 23.55 -6.43
N ALA A 545 13.05 22.81 -7.50
CA ALA A 545 11.77 22.13 -7.68
C ALA A 545 11.49 21.10 -6.57
N ALA A 546 12.52 20.40 -6.06
CA ALA A 546 12.35 19.42 -4.99
C ALA A 546 11.86 20.11 -3.71
N LYS A 547 12.45 21.26 -3.37
CA LYS A 547 12.04 22.09 -2.23
C LYS A 547 10.61 22.59 -2.35
N LEU A 548 10.20 23.09 -3.51
CA LEU A 548 8.81 23.57 -3.73
C LEU A 548 7.79 22.43 -3.70
N CYS A 549 8.11 21.26 -4.27
CA CYS A 549 7.20 20.10 -4.24
C CYS A 549 7.05 19.56 -2.82
N PHE A 550 8.15 19.47 -2.06
CA PHE A 550 8.09 19.13 -0.64
C PHE A 550 7.31 20.16 0.17
N ALA A 551 7.55 21.46 -0.06
CA ALA A 551 6.85 22.57 0.60
C ALA A 551 5.33 22.48 0.44
N ALA A 552 4.85 22.18 -0.77
CA ALA A 552 3.43 22.01 -1.04
C ALA A 552 2.81 20.90 -0.18
N GLN A 553 3.47 19.75 -0.08
CA GLN A 553 2.96 18.62 0.70
C GLN A 553 3.05 18.84 2.21
N ASP A 554 4.16 19.39 2.71
CA ASP A 554 4.31 19.70 4.14
C ASP A 554 3.31 20.78 4.57
N SER A 555 3.10 21.80 3.74
CA SER A 555 2.14 22.85 4.05
C SER A 555 0.70 22.31 4.01
N LEU A 556 0.36 21.45 3.04
CA LEU A 556 -0.95 20.78 3.05
C LEU A 556 -1.17 20.01 4.36
N ALA A 557 -0.19 19.21 4.80
CA ALA A 557 -0.30 18.49 6.07
C ALA A 557 -0.46 19.41 7.29
N ASP A 558 0.21 20.57 7.30
CA ASP A 558 0.03 21.60 8.34
C ASP A 558 -1.39 22.18 8.34
N TYR A 559 -1.94 22.50 7.16
CA TYR A 559 -3.33 22.98 7.05
C TYR A 559 -4.35 21.91 7.43
N LEU A 560 -4.13 20.65 7.06
CA LEU A 560 -4.97 19.52 7.48
C LEU A 560 -4.97 19.38 9.02
N ALA A 561 -3.80 19.50 9.67
CA ALA A 561 -3.70 19.48 11.12
C ALA A 561 -4.54 20.59 11.76
N ASN A 562 -4.41 21.83 11.28
CA ASN A 562 -5.20 22.96 11.77
C ASN A 562 -6.71 22.73 11.58
N TRP A 563 -7.13 22.16 10.45
CA TRP A 563 -8.54 21.85 10.20
C TRP A 563 -9.09 20.76 11.11
N VAL A 564 -8.29 19.73 11.39
CA VAL A 564 -8.65 18.68 12.36
C VAL A 564 -8.71 19.24 13.78
N GLU A 565 -7.80 20.13 14.18
CA GLU A 565 -7.86 20.80 15.49
C GLU A 565 -9.12 21.66 15.63
N HIS A 566 -9.55 22.35 14.56
CA HIS A 566 -10.82 23.05 14.56
C HIS A 566 -12.02 22.11 14.71
N LEU A 567 -11.99 20.94 14.06
CA LEU A 567 -13.02 19.92 14.23
C LEU A 567 -13.03 19.39 15.67
N ASP A 568 -11.86 19.12 16.26
CA ASP A 568 -11.71 18.67 17.64
C ASP A 568 -12.31 19.65 18.65
N LEU A 569 -12.05 20.95 18.50
CA LEU A 569 -12.64 21.97 19.36
C LEU A 569 -14.19 21.99 19.31
N SER A 570 -14.78 21.58 18.18
CA SER A 570 -16.23 21.59 17.99
C SER A 570 -16.94 20.26 18.30
N VAL A 571 -16.29 19.14 17.98
CA VAL A 571 -16.88 17.79 18.01
C VAL A 571 -16.20 16.90 19.06
N GLY A 572 -14.91 17.12 19.31
CA GLY A 572 -14.03 16.27 20.12
C GLY A 572 -13.64 14.99 19.36
N ILE A 573 -12.48 14.95 18.73
CA ILE A 573 -12.03 13.86 17.86
C ILE A 573 -11.25 12.80 18.67
N ASP A 574 -11.75 11.57 18.67
CA ASP A 574 -11.07 10.44 19.33
C ASP A 574 -10.00 9.81 18.41
N CYS A 575 -10.20 9.86 17.09
CA CYS A 575 -9.34 9.26 16.08
C CYS A 575 -9.48 9.96 14.73
N VAL A 576 -8.38 10.03 13.98
CA VAL A 576 -8.35 10.49 12.59
C VAL A 576 -8.05 9.31 11.67
N PHE A 577 -9.01 8.99 10.82
CA PHE A 577 -8.90 7.98 9.78
C PHE A 577 -8.27 8.55 8.51
N LEU A 578 -7.42 7.76 7.86
CA LEU A 578 -6.77 8.05 6.59
C LEU A 578 -7.24 7.04 5.54
N ALA A 579 -7.75 7.52 4.41
CA ALA A 579 -8.16 6.68 3.28
C ALA A 579 -8.06 7.43 1.94
N GLY A 580 -8.28 6.71 0.85
CA GLY A 580 -8.20 7.20 -0.52
C GLY A 580 -6.80 7.03 -1.12
N SER A 581 -6.77 6.70 -2.41
CA SER A 581 -5.55 6.38 -3.18
C SER A 581 -4.46 7.47 -3.15
N ALA A 582 -4.80 8.75 -2.95
CA ALA A 582 -3.78 9.81 -2.86
C ALA A 582 -2.97 9.74 -1.56
N MET A 583 -3.43 9.01 -0.54
CA MET A 583 -2.66 8.71 0.67
C MET A 583 -1.45 7.79 0.40
N ALA A 584 -1.39 7.14 -0.77
CA ALA A 584 -0.23 6.36 -1.21
C ALA A 584 1.03 7.22 -1.39
N ASN A 585 0.88 8.55 -1.53
CA ASN A 585 2.00 9.47 -1.63
C ASN A 585 2.84 9.43 -0.32
N PRO A 586 4.07 8.90 -0.36
CA PRO A 586 4.86 8.64 0.84
C PRO A 586 5.30 9.92 1.55
N VAL A 587 5.45 11.03 0.82
CA VAL A 587 5.83 12.31 1.41
C VAL A 587 4.62 12.88 2.17
N LEU A 588 3.45 12.97 1.53
CA LEU A 588 2.24 13.48 2.17
C LEU A 588 1.86 12.64 3.40
N SER A 589 1.81 11.32 3.27
CA SER A 589 1.43 10.43 4.38
C SER A 589 2.36 10.57 5.58
N LYS A 590 3.67 10.67 5.34
CA LYS A 590 4.67 10.94 6.38
C LYS A 590 4.49 12.32 7.01
N ARG A 591 4.19 13.36 6.22
CA ARG A 591 3.94 14.71 6.78
C ARG A 591 2.65 14.76 7.59
N ILE A 592 1.57 14.11 7.14
CA ILE A 592 0.33 13.94 7.92
C ILE A 592 0.62 13.25 9.25
N ALA A 593 1.39 12.16 9.23
CA ALA A 593 1.81 11.45 10.43
C ALA A 593 2.53 12.40 11.40
N ILE A 594 3.50 13.18 10.94
CA ILE A 594 4.27 14.11 11.78
C ILE A 594 3.44 15.29 12.31
N ARG A 595 2.49 15.83 11.52
CA ARG A 595 1.73 17.04 11.84
C ARG A 595 0.48 16.73 12.68
N ILE A 596 -0.26 15.69 12.31
CA ILE A 596 -1.53 15.30 12.93
C ILE A 596 -1.31 14.24 14.02
N GLY A 597 -0.45 13.25 13.76
CA GLY A 597 -0.22 12.10 14.65
C GLY A 597 0.39 12.45 16.01
N LYS A 598 0.95 13.66 16.16
CA LYS A 598 1.39 14.20 17.45
C LYS A 598 0.23 14.49 18.40
N ASN A 599 -0.92 14.92 17.87
CA ASN A 599 -2.04 15.39 18.66
C ASN A 599 -3.22 14.39 18.64
N PHE A 600 -3.35 13.61 17.55
CA PHE A 600 -4.47 12.71 17.35
C PHE A 600 -4.01 11.29 17.02
N PRO A 601 -4.70 10.26 17.52
CA PRO A 601 -4.48 8.91 17.04
C PRO A 601 -4.81 8.79 15.55
N LEU A 602 -3.89 8.21 14.77
CA LEU A 602 -4.09 7.96 13.34
C LEU A 602 -4.38 6.49 13.07
N ALA A 603 -5.37 6.22 12.21
CA ALA A 603 -5.71 4.90 11.71
C ALA A 603 -5.91 4.89 10.20
N ALA A 604 -5.58 3.78 9.57
CA ALA A 604 -6.04 3.37 8.24
C ALA A 604 -6.53 1.91 8.38
N SER A 605 -7.27 1.40 7.40
CA SER A 605 -7.70 -0.02 7.43
C SER A 605 -6.50 -0.94 7.65
N GLN A 606 -6.63 -2.04 8.39
CA GLN A 606 -5.61 -3.08 8.54
C GLN A 606 -5.86 -4.28 7.61
N LEU A 607 -7.08 -4.35 7.04
CA LEU A 607 -7.59 -5.53 6.34
C LEU A 607 -8.00 -5.25 4.89
N LEU A 608 -8.28 -3.99 4.56
CA LEU A 608 -8.78 -3.54 3.27
C LEU A 608 -7.78 -2.56 2.63
N ASP A 609 -7.96 -2.30 1.34
CA ASP A 609 -7.15 -1.31 0.61
C ASP A 609 -7.56 0.14 0.94
N LEU A 610 -6.91 1.11 0.31
CA LEU A 610 -7.22 2.54 0.53
C LEU A 610 -8.49 3.02 -0.18
N ASP A 611 -8.98 2.27 -1.18
CA ASP A 611 -10.14 2.61 -2.01
C ASP A 611 -10.99 1.34 -2.30
N GLY A 612 -10.84 0.71 -3.48
CA GLY A 612 -11.82 -0.22 -4.05
C GLY A 612 -12.54 -1.17 -3.08
N ALA A 613 -11.80 -2.06 -2.42
CA ALA A 613 -12.35 -3.00 -1.46
C ALA A 613 -12.95 -2.28 -0.23
N LEU A 614 -12.23 -1.31 0.34
CA LEU A 614 -12.73 -0.48 1.44
C LEU A 614 -14.09 0.18 1.13
N LEU A 615 -14.21 0.76 -0.06
CA LEU A 615 -15.43 1.43 -0.53
C LEU A 615 -16.58 0.44 -0.75
N ALA A 616 -16.29 -0.73 -1.33
CA ALA A 616 -17.29 -1.77 -1.55
C ALA A 616 -17.83 -2.33 -0.22
N ALA A 617 -16.97 -2.57 0.78
CA ALA A 617 -17.42 -2.96 2.12
C ALA A 617 -18.29 -1.85 2.75
N GLY A 618 -17.81 -0.61 2.70
CA GLY A 618 -18.49 0.55 3.27
C GLY A 618 -19.90 0.79 2.72
N ALA A 619 -20.11 0.46 1.45
CA ALA A 619 -21.39 0.56 0.79
C ALA A 619 -22.48 -0.33 1.42
N LEU A 620 -22.11 -1.43 2.06
CA LEU A 620 -23.07 -2.32 2.75
C LEU A 620 -23.77 -1.62 3.91
N TRP A 621 -23.20 -0.54 4.46
CA TRP A 621 -23.81 0.27 5.53
C TRP A 621 -24.36 1.62 5.04
N LEU A 622 -24.39 1.86 3.72
CA LEU A 622 -24.90 3.12 3.17
C LEU A 622 -26.43 3.21 3.30
N ARG A 623 -26.92 4.32 3.88
CA ARG A 623 -28.35 4.59 4.10
C ARG A 623 -29.08 5.03 2.82
N GLN A 624 -28.97 4.23 1.76
CA GLN A 624 -29.59 4.48 0.46
C GLN A 624 -30.49 3.30 0.09
N ARG A 625 -31.68 3.57 -0.46
CA ARG A 625 -32.50 2.50 -1.05
C ARG A 625 -31.90 2.08 -2.40
N ARG A 626 -31.78 0.77 -2.64
CA ARG A 626 -31.43 0.21 -3.96
C ARG A 626 -32.41 0.79 -5.00
N ARG A 627 -31.88 1.36 -6.08
CA ARG A 627 -32.69 1.92 -7.18
C ARG A 627 -32.92 0.88 -8.25
#